data_AF-A0A195FT43-F1
#
_entry.id   AF-A0A195FT43-F1
#
_cell.length_a   1.000
_cell.length_b   1.000
_cell.length_c   1.000
_cell.angle_alpha   90.00
_cell.angle_beta   90.00
_cell.angle_gamma   90.00
#
_symmetry.space_group_name_H-M   'P 1'
#
loop_
_entity.id
_entity.type
_entity.pdbx_description
1 polymer ?
#
loop_
_entity_poly.entity_id
_entity_poly.type
_entity_poly.pdbx_seq_one_letter_code
_entity_poly.pdbx_strand_id
1 'polypeptide(L)'
;VVFLICSLSTWLGISLLDLIIDIVSTNVSHHLQIYTEYFVDEQRYFYLLFFHVNATFTIGITTLVATASLLLAYLQYVCGMFKIASYRIKKAIHIYTLKDLNTQKEILVYKDLIGAVDIHRKSMKFTNYFVSRFQITFMFFLVFGVLIMSLNIFRVRLIFYKSIYNVQWNVTPLPIQRLILILLQRGSKSFGMKIGGLFVVSLECFATLLNASVSYFIVMYSIQS
;
A
#
# COMPACT_ATOMS: atom_id res chain seq x y z
N VAL A 1 5.10 11.14 -11.65
CA VAL A 1 6.21 10.16 -11.75
C VAL A 1 7.56 10.87 -11.77
N VAL A 2 7.83 11.77 -12.73
CA VAL A 2 9.11 12.53 -12.80
C VAL A 2 9.42 13.27 -11.50
N PHE A 3 8.45 14.00 -10.93
CA PHE A 3 8.63 14.71 -9.66
C PHE A 3 9.02 13.79 -8.49
N LEU A 4 8.45 12.57 -8.42
CA LEU A 4 8.75 11.60 -7.37
C LEU A 4 10.15 10.98 -7.53
N ILE A 5 10.61 10.82 -8.77
CA ILE A 5 11.97 10.34 -9.08
C ILE A 5 13.00 11.44 -8.74
N CYS A 6 12.69 12.69 -9.03
CA CYS A 6 13.51 13.85 -8.61
C CYS A 6 13.57 14.00 -7.08
N SER A 7 12.46 13.80 -6.37
CA SER A 7 12.47 13.84 -4.90
C SER A 7 13.27 12.68 -4.29
N LEU A 8 13.28 11.51 -4.93
CA LEU A 8 14.06 10.35 -4.46
C LEU A 8 15.57 10.58 -4.62
N SER A 9 15.96 11.07 -5.79
CA SER A 9 17.37 11.34 -6.12
C SER A 9 17.95 12.47 -5.28
N THR A 10 17.16 13.50 -4.98
CA THR A 10 17.56 14.57 -4.04
C THR A 10 17.70 14.05 -2.61
N TRP A 11 16.79 13.20 -2.13
CA TRP A 11 16.88 12.57 -0.81
C TRP A 11 18.12 11.67 -0.67
N LEU A 12 18.38 10.81 -1.66
CA LEU A 12 19.61 10.01 -1.74
C LEU A 12 20.87 10.88 -1.74
N GLY A 13 20.86 11.98 -2.48
CA GLY A 13 21.96 12.94 -2.53
C GLY A 13 22.27 13.57 -1.18
N ILE A 14 21.23 13.95 -0.42
CA ILE A 14 21.36 14.52 0.93
C ILE A 14 21.91 13.46 1.89
N SER A 15 21.37 12.24 1.88
CA SER A 15 21.86 11.16 2.77
C SER A 15 23.32 10.76 2.50
N LEU A 16 23.77 10.82 1.24
CA LEU A 16 25.16 10.58 0.88
C LEU A 16 26.06 11.76 1.27
N LEU A 17 25.58 12.99 1.16
CA LEU A 17 26.31 14.19 1.59
C LEU A 17 26.51 14.19 3.11
N ASP A 18 25.47 13.87 3.88
CA ASP A 18 25.55 13.75 5.34
C ASP A 18 26.55 12.67 5.76
N LEU A 19 26.61 11.54 5.04
CA LEU A 19 27.60 10.50 5.25
C LEU A 19 29.04 11.00 4.99
N ILE A 20 29.25 11.74 3.91
CA ILE A 20 30.56 12.31 3.58
C ILE A 20 30.98 13.33 4.64
N ILE A 21 30.05 14.19 5.09
CA ILE A 21 30.30 15.15 6.16
C ILE A 21 30.68 14.42 7.45
N ASP A 22 30.01 13.31 7.80
CA ASP A 22 30.33 12.51 8.98
C ASP A 22 31.73 11.86 8.88
N ILE A 23 32.08 11.30 7.71
CA ILE A 23 33.43 10.74 7.44
C ILE A 23 34.51 11.82 7.50
N VAL A 24 34.25 13.02 6.97
CA VAL A 24 35.20 14.15 7.00
C VAL A 24 35.30 14.75 8.41
N SER A 25 34.21 14.71 9.18
CA SER A 25 34.09 15.33 10.50
C SER A 25 34.93 14.67 11.58
N THR A 26 35.12 13.34 11.58
CA THR A 26 36.04 12.49 12.41
C THR A 26 36.53 12.98 13.80
N ASN A 27 35.80 13.86 14.48
CA ASN A 27 36.18 14.43 15.79
C ASN A 27 34.98 14.77 16.68
N VAL A 28 33.76 14.34 16.33
CA VAL A 28 32.60 14.50 17.20
C VAL A 28 31.90 13.17 17.38
N SER A 29 31.79 12.76 18.64
CA SER A 29 31.23 11.50 19.12
C SER A 29 29.92 11.11 18.43
N HIS A 30 29.87 9.86 17.93
CA HIS A 30 28.70 9.26 17.33
C HIS A 30 27.56 9.14 18.35
N HIS A 31 26.48 9.89 18.15
CA HIS A 31 25.20 9.66 18.81
C HIS A 31 24.10 9.69 17.74
N LEU A 32 23.77 8.52 17.20
CA LEU A 32 22.69 8.36 16.22
C LEU A 32 21.49 7.63 16.84
N GLN A 33 20.31 8.06 16.43
CA GLN A 33 19.02 7.94 17.12
C GLN A 33 18.31 6.57 16.94
N ILE A 34 19.02 5.50 16.57
CA ILE A 34 18.44 4.19 16.25
C ILE A 34 19.27 3.08 16.90
N TYR A 35 18.86 2.65 18.10
CA TYR A 35 19.40 1.49 18.80
C TYR A 35 18.68 0.23 18.29
N THR A 36 19.22 -0.42 17.25
CA THR A 36 18.79 -1.78 16.89
C THR A 36 19.84 -2.76 17.36
N GLU A 37 19.42 -3.68 18.24
CA GLU A 37 20.18 -4.81 18.78
C GLU A 37 20.73 -5.73 17.67
N TYR A 38 21.79 -5.32 16.98
CA TYR A 38 22.64 -6.21 16.21
C TYR A 38 23.90 -6.46 17.03
N PHE A 39 24.03 -7.67 17.58
CA PHE A 39 25.16 -8.14 18.38
C PHE A 39 26.45 -8.33 17.54
N VAL A 40 26.86 -7.32 16.77
CA VAL A 40 28.05 -7.34 15.90
C VAL A 40 28.71 -5.96 15.95
N ASP A 41 30.03 -5.91 16.20
CA ASP A 41 30.88 -4.71 16.37
C ASP A 41 30.35 -3.43 15.71
N GLU A 42 29.92 -2.46 16.55
CA GLU A 42 29.23 -1.23 16.16
C GLU A 42 30.02 -0.34 15.19
N GLN A 43 31.36 -0.33 15.23
CA GLN A 43 32.17 0.57 14.40
C GLN A 43 32.55 -0.01 13.02
N ARG A 44 32.63 -1.34 12.86
CA ARG A 44 33.13 -1.96 11.62
C ARG A 44 32.05 -2.20 10.57
N TYR A 45 30.78 -2.32 10.98
CA TYR A 45 29.65 -2.63 10.10
C TYR A 45 28.66 -1.49 9.88
N PHE A 46 28.84 -0.34 10.55
CA PHE A 46 27.95 0.82 10.47
C PHE A 46 27.70 1.28 9.03
N TYR A 47 28.76 1.50 8.26
CA TYR A 47 28.67 1.96 6.87
C TYR A 47 27.95 0.96 5.95
N LEU A 48 28.19 -0.34 6.14
CA LEU A 48 27.57 -1.40 5.36
C LEU A 48 26.06 -1.49 5.67
N LEU A 49 25.69 -1.40 6.94
CA LEU A 49 24.29 -1.38 7.39
C LEU A 49 23.57 -0.14 6.86
N PHE A 50 24.17 1.05 6.97
CA PHE A 50 23.62 2.30 6.45
C PHE A 50 23.35 2.21 4.94
N PHE A 51 24.32 1.71 4.18
CA PHE A 51 24.16 1.52 2.74
C PHE A 51 23.06 0.51 2.42
N HIS A 52 22.98 -0.60 3.16
CA HIS A 52 21.94 -1.61 2.98
C HIS A 52 20.53 -1.03 3.26
N VAL A 53 20.36 -0.25 4.33
CA VAL A 53 19.08 0.41 4.66
C VAL A 53 18.67 1.39 3.55
N ASN A 54 19.58 2.23 3.08
CA ASN A 54 19.29 3.16 1.98
C ASN A 54 18.99 2.44 0.66
N ALA A 55 19.72 1.37 0.35
CA ALA A 55 19.48 0.57 -0.85
C ALA A 55 18.09 -0.10 -0.81
N THR A 56 17.74 -0.76 0.30
CA THR A 56 16.43 -1.39 0.47
C THR A 56 15.28 -0.40 0.37
N PHE A 57 15.43 0.80 0.97
CA PHE A 57 14.43 1.86 0.88
C PHE A 57 14.26 2.38 -0.56
N THR A 58 15.37 2.60 -1.26
CA THR A 58 15.37 3.06 -2.66
C THR A 58 14.69 2.06 -3.58
N ILE A 59 15.00 0.77 -3.43
CA ILE A 59 14.38 -0.31 -4.20
C ILE A 59 12.88 -0.38 -3.89
N GLY A 60 12.50 -0.27 -2.61
CA GLY A 60 11.10 -0.26 -2.18
C GLY A 60 10.28 0.87 -2.81
N ILE A 61 10.79 2.10 -2.80
CA ILE A 61 10.07 3.22 -3.41
C ILE A 61 10.05 3.10 -4.94
N THR A 62 11.16 2.71 -5.56
CA THR A 62 11.23 2.56 -7.01
C THR A 62 10.21 1.53 -7.51
N THR A 63 10.12 0.38 -6.84
CA THR A 63 9.14 -0.67 -7.18
C THR A 63 7.70 -0.18 -6.97
N LEU A 64 7.42 0.49 -5.85
CA LEU A 64 6.08 1.04 -5.58
C LEU A 64 5.65 2.09 -6.61
N VAL A 65 6.53 3.02 -6.96
CA VAL A 65 6.27 4.04 -8.00
C VAL A 65 6.11 3.39 -9.37
N ALA A 66 6.94 2.39 -9.71
CA ALA A 66 6.82 1.65 -10.96
C ALA A 66 5.46 0.95 -11.05
N THR A 67 5.05 0.19 -10.03
CA THR A 67 3.75 -0.48 -9.99
C THR A 67 2.59 0.52 -10.08
N ALA A 68 2.63 1.61 -9.33
CA ALA A 68 1.60 2.66 -9.39
C ALA A 68 1.53 3.32 -10.78
N SER A 69 2.67 3.59 -11.41
CA SER A 69 2.71 4.19 -12.75
C SER A 69 2.16 3.25 -13.82
N LEU A 70 2.44 1.94 -13.74
CA LEU A 70 1.90 0.93 -14.63
C LEU A 70 0.36 0.84 -14.51
N LEU A 71 -0.17 0.88 -13.29
CA LEU A 71 -1.62 0.92 -13.04
C LEU A 71 -2.28 2.16 -13.66
N LEU A 72 -1.67 3.34 -13.50
CA LEU A 72 -2.19 4.57 -14.09
C LEU A 72 -2.13 4.56 -15.61
N ALA A 73 -1.02 4.10 -16.19
CA ALA A 73 -0.87 3.96 -17.64
C ALA A 73 -1.91 2.99 -18.21
N TYR A 74 -2.17 1.88 -17.51
CA TYR A 74 -3.23 0.93 -17.86
C TYR A 74 -4.61 1.60 -17.87
N LEU A 75 -4.96 2.35 -16.81
CA LEU A 75 -6.25 3.04 -16.72
C LEU A 75 -6.39 4.07 -17.86
N GLN A 76 -5.34 4.84 -18.12
CA GLN A 76 -5.31 5.78 -19.25
C GLN A 76 -5.49 5.08 -20.60
N TYR A 77 -4.85 3.92 -20.80
CA TYR A 77 -5.00 3.11 -22.00
C TYR A 77 -6.45 2.65 -22.19
N VAL A 78 -7.08 2.09 -21.16
CA VAL A 78 -8.48 1.64 -21.21
C VAL A 78 -9.43 2.82 -21.47
N CYS A 79 -9.28 3.92 -20.73
CA CYS A 79 -10.06 5.13 -20.95
C CYS A 79 -9.89 5.69 -22.36
N GLY A 80 -8.67 5.65 -22.91
CA GLY A 80 -8.37 6.07 -24.28
C GLY A 80 -9.09 5.21 -25.32
N MET A 81 -9.07 3.88 -25.15
CA MET A 81 -9.78 2.95 -26.03
C MET A 81 -11.30 3.18 -26.02
N PHE A 82 -11.89 3.41 -24.85
CA PHE A 82 -13.31 3.77 -24.75
C PHE A 82 -13.63 5.13 -25.39
N LYS A 83 -12.74 6.12 -25.24
CA LYS A 83 -12.90 7.44 -25.88
C LYS A 83 -12.88 7.32 -27.40
N ILE A 84 -11.98 6.49 -27.96
CA ILE A 84 -11.91 6.21 -29.40
C ILE A 84 -13.19 5.50 -29.88
N ALA A 85 -13.64 4.47 -29.16
CA ALA A 85 -14.89 3.77 -29.49
C ALA A 85 -16.10 4.72 -29.47
N SER A 86 -16.22 5.56 -28.44
CA SER A 86 -17.27 6.56 -28.30
C SER A 86 -17.26 7.58 -29.46
N TYR A 87 -16.07 8.07 -29.85
CA TYR A 87 -15.93 8.99 -30.98
C TYR A 87 -16.41 8.35 -32.30
N ARG A 88 -16.02 7.09 -32.58
CA ARG A 88 -16.44 6.37 -33.77
C ARG A 88 -17.96 6.19 -33.82
N ILE A 89 -18.58 5.83 -32.69
CA ILE A 89 -20.04 5.69 -32.58
C ILE A 89 -20.73 7.03 -32.85
N LYS A 90 -20.31 8.11 -32.19
CA LYS A 90 -20.90 9.45 -32.40
C LYS A 90 -20.78 9.91 -33.84
N LYS A 91 -19.62 9.70 -34.46
CA LYS A 91 -19.37 10.04 -35.87
C LYS A 91 -20.27 9.24 -36.82
N ALA A 92 -20.41 7.94 -36.59
CA ALA A 92 -21.26 7.06 -37.39
C ALA A 92 -22.73 7.51 -37.32
N ILE A 93 -23.24 7.80 -36.12
CA ILE A 93 -24.61 8.28 -35.90
C ILE A 93 -24.82 9.64 -36.59
N HIS A 94 -23.90 10.59 -36.43
CA HIS A 94 -24.02 11.91 -37.06
C HIS A 94 -24.05 11.82 -38.59
N ILE A 95 -23.23 10.97 -39.21
CA ILE A 95 -23.25 10.76 -40.67
C ILE A 95 -24.58 10.14 -41.13
N TYR A 96 -25.12 9.21 -40.35
CA TYR A 96 -26.42 8.59 -40.62
C TYR A 96 -27.56 9.61 -40.56
N THR A 97 -27.55 10.53 -39.58
CA THR A 97 -28.61 11.54 -39.43
C THR A 97 -28.58 12.65 -40.48
N LEU A 98 -27.40 13.00 -41.02
CA LEU A 98 -27.21 14.20 -41.87
C LEU A 98 -27.28 13.91 -43.39
N LYS A 99 -27.28 12.64 -43.81
CA LYS A 99 -27.37 12.27 -45.23
C LYS A 99 -28.60 11.41 -45.47
N ASP A 100 -29.37 11.76 -46.50
CA ASP A 100 -30.23 10.81 -47.20
C ASP A 100 -29.29 9.78 -47.88
N LEU A 101 -29.31 8.53 -47.42
CA LEU A 101 -28.19 7.60 -47.63
C LEU A 101 -28.25 6.91 -49.00
N ASN A 102 -27.10 6.85 -49.67
CA ASN A 102 -26.84 5.89 -50.74
C ASN A 102 -26.32 4.57 -50.10
N THR A 103 -26.67 3.42 -50.67
CA THR A 103 -26.38 2.05 -50.16
C THR A 103 -24.90 1.83 -49.81
N GLN A 104 -23.96 2.42 -50.57
CA GLN A 104 -22.53 2.32 -50.28
C GLN A 104 -22.10 3.03 -48.98
N LYS A 105 -22.75 4.14 -48.60
CA LYS A 105 -22.40 4.90 -47.39
C LYS A 105 -22.94 4.22 -46.13
N GLU A 106 -24.08 3.54 -46.22
CA GLU A 106 -24.61 2.70 -45.14
C GLU A 106 -23.66 1.58 -44.76
N ILE A 107 -23.13 0.85 -45.75
CA ILE A 107 -22.18 -0.25 -45.51
C ILE A 107 -20.94 0.24 -44.76
N LEU A 108 -20.44 1.44 -45.10
CA LEU A 108 -19.27 2.03 -44.44
C LEU A 108 -19.58 2.45 -43.00
N VAL A 109 -20.75 3.07 -42.75
CA VAL A 109 -21.22 3.42 -41.40
C VAL A 109 -21.39 2.18 -40.53
N TYR A 110 -21.98 1.11 -41.08
CA TYR A 110 -22.18 -0.14 -40.38
C TYR A 110 -20.84 -0.81 -40.03
N LYS A 111 -19.88 -0.80 -40.96
CA LYS A 111 -18.51 -1.31 -40.73
C LYS A 111 -17.79 -0.55 -39.61
N ASP A 112 -17.91 0.78 -39.57
CA ASP A 112 -17.31 1.61 -38.52
C ASP A 112 -17.94 1.35 -37.15
N LEU A 113 -19.27 1.14 -37.10
CA LEU A 113 -20.01 0.76 -35.89
C LEU A 113 -19.59 -0.63 -35.37
N ILE A 114 -19.53 -1.64 -36.25
CA ILE A 114 -19.04 -2.97 -35.88
C ILE A 114 -17.62 -2.88 -35.29
N GLY A 115 -16.73 -2.12 -35.93
CA GLY A 115 -15.37 -1.91 -35.43
C GLY A 115 -15.34 -1.23 -34.05
N ALA A 116 -16.21 -0.25 -33.82
CA ALA A 116 -16.30 0.41 -32.51
C ALA A 116 -16.83 -0.52 -31.41
N VAL A 117 -17.84 -1.35 -31.73
CA VAL A 117 -18.39 -2.35 -30.81
C VAL A 117 -17.35 -3.43 -30.49
N ASP A 118 -16.56 -3.88 -31.47
CA ASP A 118 -15.49 -4.85 -31.24
C ASP A 118 -14.40 -4.29 -30.32
N ILE A 119 -13.94 -3.05 -30.56
CA ILE A 119 -12.98 -2.35 -29.70
C ILE A 119 -13.53 -2.24 -28.26
N HIS A 120 -14.80 -1.86 -28.12
CA HIS A 120 -15.47 -1.76 -26.82
C HIS A 120 -15.51 -3.11 -26.09
N ARG A 121 -15.93 -4.18 -26.78
CA ARG A 121 -15.99 -5.54 -26.24
C ARG A 121 -14.62 -6.03 -25.80
N LYS A 122 -13.58 -5.81 -26.61
CA LYS A 122 -12.20 -6.19 -26.30
C LYS A 122 -11.66 -5.42 -25.10
N SER A 123 -11.92 -4.12 -25.02
CA SER A 123 -11.53 -3.27 -23.90
C SER A 123 -12.21 -3.70 -22.59
N MET A 124 -13.49 -4.07 -22.64
CA MET A 124 -14.23 -4.54 -21.46
C MET A 124 -13.75 -5.90 -20.96
N LYS A 125 -13.50 -6.87 -21.85
CA LYS A 125 -12.89 -8.15 -21.48
C LYS A 125 -11.54 -7.97 -20.80
N PHE A 126 -10.69 -7.10 -21.36
CA PHE A 126 -9.39 -6.78 -20.79
C PHE A 126 -9.49 -6.09 -19.42
N THR A 127 -10.45 -5.17 -19.25
CA THR A 127 -10.72 -4.49 -17.99
C THR A 127 -11.16 -5.47 -16.90
N ASN A 128 -12.10 -6.37 -17.21
CA ASN A 128 -12.56 -7.38 -16.25
C ASN A 128 -11.44 -8.33 -15.83
N TYR A 129 -10.62 -8.78 -16.78
CA TYR A 129 -9.45 -9.61 -16.49
C TYR A 129 -8.47 -8.90 -15.54
N PHE A 130 -8.18 -7.63 -15.82
CA PHE A 130 -7.27 -6.83 -15.01
C PHE A 130 -7.82 -6.57 -13.61
N VAL A 131 -9.09 -6.13 -13.50
CA VAL A 131 -9.74 -5.90 -12.21
C VAL A 131 -9.70 -7.16 -11.37
N SER A 132 -10.03 -8.33 -11.92
CA SER A 132 -9.99 -9.60 -11.20
C SER A 132 -8.58 -9.95 -10.70
N ARG A 133 -7.55 -9.78 -11.54
CA ARG A 133 -6.15 -10.06 -11.16
C ARG A 133 -5.65 -9.13 -10.05
N PHE A 134 -5.91 -7.83 -10.16
CA PHE A 134 -5.46 -6.85 -9.18
C PHE A 134 -6.28 -6.95 -7.88
N GLN A 135 -7.57 -7.24 -7.95
CA GLN A 135 -8.43 -7.41 -6.79
C GLN A 135 -7.87 -8.46 -5.81
N ILE A 136 -7.49 -9.63 -6.30
CA ILE A 136 -6.90 -10.70 -5.47
C ILE A 136 -5.61 -10.20 -4.80
N THR A 137 -4.74 -9.55 -5.58
CA THR A 137 -3.46 -9.01 -5.08
C THR A 137 -3.67 -7.97 -3.98
N PHE A 138 -4.59 -7.02 -4.19
CA PHE A 138 -4.93 -6.00 -3.19
C PHE A 138 -5.51 -6.61 -1.90
N MET A 139 -6.33 -7.65 -2.00
CA MET A 139 -6.87 -8.32 -0.80
C MET A 139 -5.75 -8.93 0.05
N PHE A 140 -4.76 -9.59 -0.57
CA PHE A 140 -3.60 -10.10 0.17
C PHE A 140 -2.79 -8.98 0.81
N PHE A 141 -2.48 -7.90 0.07
CA PHE A 141 -1.76 -6.76 0.63
C PHE A 141 -2.48 -6.13 1.82
N LEU A 142 -3.81 -6.02 1.78
CA LEU A 142 -4.61 -5.51 2.89
C LEU A 142 -4.51 -6.43 4.11
N VAL A 143 -4.63 -7.75 3.94
CA VAL A 143 -4.54 -8.73 5.03
C VAL A 143 -3.15 -8.69 5.68
N PHE A 144 -2.08 -8.73 4.88
CA PHE A 144 -0.71 -8.64 5.41
C PHE A 144 -0.42 -7.28 6.05
N GLY A 145 -0.92 -6.19 5.48
CA GLY A 145 -0.77 -4.85 6.05
C GLY A 145 -1.42 -4.76 7.44
N VAL A 146 -2.65 -5.25 7.58
CA VAL A 146 -3.36 -5.30 8.88
C VAL A 146 -2.64 -6.23 9.87
N LEU A 147 -2.16 -7.39 9.42
CA LEU A 147 -1.39 -8.32 10.25
C LEU A 147 -0.13 -7.64 10.80
N ILE A 148 0.71 -7.07 9.94
CA ILE A 148 1.96 -6.41 10.34
C ILE A 148 1.68 -5.25 11.30
N MET A 149 0.66 -4.43 10.99
CA MET A 149 0.28 -3.31 11.86
C MET A 149 -0.20 -3.79 13.23
N SER A 150 -1.03 -4.83 13.28
CA SER A 150 -1.52 -5.39 14.54
C SER A 150 -0.41 -6.00 15.39
N LEU A 151 0.54 -6.71 14.77
CA LEU A 151 1.73 -7.26 15.44
C LEU A 151 2.64 -6.15 15.97
N ASN A 152 2.84 -5.07 15.22
CA ASN A 152 3.60 -3.90 15.68
C ASN A 152 2.95 -3.25 16.91
N ILE A 153 1.64 -3.03 16.89
CA ILE A 153 0.91 -2.48 18.05
C ILE A 153 1.03 -3.43 19.26
N PHE A 154 0.97 -4.74 19.05
CA PHE A 154 1.15 -5.74 20.11
C PHE A 154 2.58 -5.70 20.69
N ARG A 155 3.61 -5.59 19.85
CA ARG A 155 5.01 -5.45 20.27
C ARG A 155 5.23 -4.23 21.14
N VAL A 156 4.74 -3.06 20.72
CA VAL A 156 4.86 -1.81 21.51
C VAL A 156 4.18 -1.95 22.87
N ARG A 157 3.00 -2.58 22.92
CA ARG A 157 2.30 -2.85 24.19
C ARG A 157 3.11 -3.77 25.12
N LEU A 158 3.70 -4.84 24.60
CA LEU A 158 4.54 -5.74 25.38
C LEU A 158 5.79 -5.05 25.93
N ILE A 159 6.47 -4.22 25.13
CA ILE A 159 7.64 -3.45 25.56
C ILE A 159 7.26 -2.50 26.70
N PHE A 160 6.15 -1.78 26.56
CA PHE A 160 5.65 -0.89 27.59
C PHE A 160 5.30 -1.63 28.90
N TYR A 161 4.63 -2.77 28.80
CA TYR A 161 4.31 -3.63 29.94
C TYR A 161 5.58 -4.13 30.65
N LYS A 162 6.55 -4.65 29.88
CA LYS A 162 7.84 -5.14 30.41
C LYS A 162 8.62 -4.03 31.11
N SER A 163 8.62 -2.82 30.54
CA SER A 163 9.26 -1.65 31.14
C SER A 163 8.64 -1.30 32.50
N ILE A 164 7.31 -1.24 32.59
CA ILE A 164 6.60 -0.97 33.86
C ILE A 164 6.87 -2.05 34.90
N TYR A 165 6.86 -3.32 34.51
CA TYR A 165 7.09 -4.43 35.44
C TYR A 165 8.52 -4.45 36.00
N ASN A 166 9.50 -4.01 35.20
CA ASN A 166 10.91 -3.96 35.60
C ASN A 166 11.22 -2.78 36.54
N VAL A 167 10.36 -1.76 36.58
CA VAL A 167 10.42 -0.73 37.64
C VAL A 167 10.10 -1.43 38.96
N GLN A 168 10.90 -1.21 40.01
CA GLN A 168 10.68 -1.72 41.37
C GLN A 168 9.43 -1.11 42.02
N TRP A 169 8.26 -1.39 41.45
CA TRP A 169 6.94 -0.93 41.87
C TRP A 169 6.62 -1.33 43.31
N ASN A 170 7.22 -2.43 43.79
CA ASN A 170 7.12 -2.89 45.18
C ASN A 170 7.72 -1.93 46.21
N VAL A 171 8.65 -1.06 45.80
CA VAL A 171 9.35 -0.11 46.68
C VAL A 171 8.71 1.29 46.60
N THR A 172 7.82 1.53 45.64
CA THR A 172 7.18 2.85 45.44
C THR A 172 6.01 3.11 46.42
N PRO A 173 5.78 4.37 46.82
CA PRO A 173 4.65 4.76 47.68
C PRO A 173 3.27 4.32 47.15
N LEU A 174 2.36 3.95 48.05
CA LEU A 174 0.97 3.52 47.77
C LEU A 174 0.19 4.34 46.72
N PRO A 175 0.22 5.69 46.70
CA PRO A 175 -0.49 6.46 45.67
C PRO A 175 0.09 6.25 44.27
N ILE A 176 1.40 6.02 44.14
CA ILE A 176 2.08 5.77 42.87
C ILE A 176 1.81 4.34 42.39
N GLN A 177 1.79 3.36 43.29
CA GLN A 177 1.38 1.98 42.97
C GLN A 177 -0.04 1.90 42.40
N ARG A 178 -1.00 2.63 42.97
CA ARG A 178 -2.38 2.70 42.43
C ARG A 178 -2.42 3.30 41.03
N LEU A 179 -1.60 4.31 40.76
CA LEU A 179 -1.48 4.94 39.45
C LEU A 179 -0.88 3.99 38.40
N ILE A 180 0.13 3.19 38.78
CA ILE A 180 0.75 2.17 37.92
C ILE A 180 -0.26 1.07 37.57
N LEU A 181 -1.05 0.60 38.53
CA LEU A 181 -2.11 -0.39 38.29
C LEU A 181 -3.17 0.15 37.31
N ILE A 182 -3.58 1.42 37.45
CA ILE A 182 -4.51 2.07 36.52
C ILE A 182 -3.89 2.20 35.12
N LEU A 183 -2.61 2.55 35.02
CA LEU A 183 -1.89 2.64 33.74
C LEU A 183 -1.79 1.27 33.05
N LEU A 184 -1.51 0.20 33.79
CA LEU A 184 -1.50 -1.18 33.29
C LEU A 184 -2.90 -1.63 32.84
N GLN A 185 -3.94 -1.34 33.63
CA GLN A 185 -5.33 -1.68 33.32
C GLN A 185 -5.89 -0.85 32.15
N ARG A 186 -5.39 0.37 31.95
CA ARG A 186 -5.76 1.23 30.82
C ARG A 186 -4.99 0.87 29.55
N GLY A 187 -3.73 0.44 29.67
CA GLY A 187 -2.90 -0.05 28.56
C GLY A 187 -3.29 -1.44 28.03
N SER A 188 -4.00 -2.23 28.85
CA SER A 188 -4.57 -3.52 28.44
C SER A 188 -5.89 -3.38 27.67
N LYS A 189 -6.59 -2.24 27.76
CA LYS A 189 -7.76 -1.96 26.91
C LYS A 189 -7.30 -1.80 25.46
N SER A 190 -8.11 -2.33 24.53
CA SER A 190 -7.74 -2.44 23.12
C SER A 190 -7.32 -1.07 22.56
N PHE A 191 -6.04 -0.93 22.23
CA PHE A 191 -5.54 0.16 21.39
C PHE A 191 -6.13 -0.06 20.01
N GLY A 192 -7.35 0.44 19.83
CA GLY A 192 -8.04 0.45 18.57
C GLY A 192 -7.77 1.76 17.87
N MET A 193 -6.75 1.82 17.00
CA MET A 193 -6.62 2.96 16.10
C MET A 193 -7.79 2.93 15.12
N LYS A 194 -8.74 3.85 15.28
CA LYS A 194 -9.82 4.06 14.32
C LYS A 194 -9.26 4.78 13.10
N ILE A 195 -9.03 4.05 12.00
CA ILE A 195 -8.68 4.67 10.73
C ILE A 195 -9.97 5.13 10.06
N GLY A 196 -10.11 6.45 9.87
CA GLY A 196 -11.21 7.06 9.12
C GLY A 196 -12.62 6.82 9.67
N GLY A 197 -12.76 6.44 10.93
CA GLY A 197 -14.06 6.14 11.57
C GLY A 197 -14.73 4.82 11.14
N LEU A 198 -14.18 4.12 10.14
CA LEU A 198 -14.76 2.91 9.55
C LEU A 198 -14.19 1.61 10.13
N PHE A 199 -12.90 1.58 10.48
CA PHE A 199 -12.24 0.37 10.95
C PHE A 199 -11.38 0.63 12.18
N VAL A 200 -11.59 -0.18 13.22
CA VAL A 200 -10.69 -0.25 14.38
C VAL A 200 -9.57 -1.21 14.01
N VAL A 201 -8.36 -0.71 13.81
CA VAL A 201 -7.18 -1.57 13.58
C VAL A 201 -6.83 -2.24 14.91
N SER A 202 -7.36 -3.45 15.10
CA SER A 202 -7.08 -4.32 16.23
C SER A 202 -6.89 -5.77 15.77
N LEU A 203 -6.20 -6.58 16.57
CA LEU A 203 -6.05 -8.03 16.33
C LEU A 203 -7.42 -8.74 16.27
N GLU A 204 -8.38 -8.22 17.03
CA GLU A 204 -9.77 -8.67 17.06
C GLU A 204 -10.47 -8.40 15.73
N CYS A 205 -10.30 -7.20 15.15
CA CYS A 205 -10.80 -6.88 13.81
C CYS A 205 -10.18 -7.81 12.75
N PHE A 206 -8.89 -8.09 12.83
CA PHE A 206 -8.22 -9.04 11.94
C PHE A 206 -8.82 -10.45 12.06
N ALA A 207 -9.02 -10.95 13.28
CA ALA A 207 -9.63 -12.26 13.53
C ALA A 207 -11.06 -12.34 12.97
N THR A 208 -11.87 -11.28 13.16
CA THR A 208 -13.23 -11.23 12.58
C THR A 208 -13.21 -11.23 11.05
N LEU A 209 -12.25 -10.52 10.44
CA LEU A 209 -12.11 -10.47 8.97
C LEU A 209 -11.71 -11.85 8.41
N LEU A 210 -10.77 -12.52 9.08
CA LEU A 210 -10.39 -13.89 8.73
C LEU A 210 -11.56 -14.85 8.85
N ASN A 211 -12.27 -14.84 9.98
CA ASN A 211 -13.44 -15.70 10.16
C ASN A 211 -14.51 -15.44 9.09
N ALA A 212 -14.83 -14.17 8.80
CA ALA A 212 -15.78 -13.83 7.74
C ALA A 212 -15.31 -14.33 6.36
N SER A 213 -14.02 -14.19 6.03
CA SER A 213 -13.46 -14.67 4.77
C SER A 213 -13.53 -16.20 4.66
N VAL A 214 -13.17 -16.93 5.71
CA VAL A 214 -13.25 -18.40 5.77
C VAL A 214 -14.70 -18.86 5.68
N SER A 215 -15.62 -18.23 6.41
CA SER A 215 -17.05 -18.52 6.30
C SER A 215 -17.58 -18.28 4.89
N TYR A 216 -17.18 -17.21 4.21
CA TYR A 216 -17.56 -16.94 2.83
C TYR A 216 -17.03 -18.02 1.86
N PHE A 217 -15.77 -18.43 2.01
CA PHE A 217 -15.19 -19.51 1.22
C PHE A 217 -15.91 -20.85 1.44
N ILE A 218 -16.25 -21.18 2.70
CA ILE A 218 -16.99 -22.40 3.05
C ILE A 218 -18.39 -22.38 2.42
N VAL A 219 -19.09 -21.25 2.47
CA VAL A 219 -20.43 -21.10 1.86
C VAL A 219 -20.36 -21.30 0.35
N MET A 220 -19.43 -20.64 -0.33
CA MET A 220 -19.23 -20.83 -1.78
C MET A 220 -18.91 -22.28 -2.14
N TYR A 221 -18.08 -22.96 -1.35
CA TYR A 221 -17.79 -24.38 -1.54
C TYR A 221 -19.02 -25.27 -1.35
N SER A 222 -19.86 -24.97 -0.35
CA SER A 222 -21.09 -25.74 -0.08
C SER A 222 -22.18 -25.57 -1.15
N ILE A 223 -22.21 -24.45 -1.86
CA ILE A 223 -23.18 -24.19 -2.95
C ILE A 223 -22.78 -24.93 -4.24
N GLN A 224 -21.51 -25.32 -4.35
CA GLN A 224 -20.95 -25.98 -5.52
C GLN A 224 -20.93 -27.52 -5.41
N SER A 225 -21.27 -28.05 -4.22
CA SER A 225 -21.58 -29.45 -3.94
C SER A 225 -23.08 -29.72 -4.11
#